data_AF-A0A4S8JVT5-F1
#
_entry.id   AF-A0A4S8JVT5-F1
#
_cell.length_a   1.000
_cell.length_b   1.000
_cell.length_c   1.000
_cell.angle_alpha   90.00
_cell.angle_beta   90.00
_cell.angle_gamma   90.00
#
_symmetry.space_group_name_H-M   'P 1'
#
loop_
_entity.id
_entity.type
_entity.pdbx_description
1 polymer ?
#
loop_
_entity_poly.entity_id
_entity_poly.type
_entity_poly.pdbx_seq_one_letter_code
_entity_poly.pdbx_strand_id
1 'polypeptide(L)'
;MILRYNRSEIIQGLRWKVGPVLPQEMQEKLNYSEEEYFKNHSAAIEAYMSEMDLDLTVDMVPPKDPYIRVRVLDDIGEVCLDDHSISLAKHSLHFLRRTDAEPFISQGLMEEFLE
;
A
#
# COMPACT_ATOMS: atom_id res chain seq x y z
N MET A 1 -5.42 -34.09 -15.29
CA MET A 1 -6.27 -33.20 -14.47
C MET A 1 -5.43 -32.28 -13.60
N ILE A 2 -4.50 -32.83 -12.80
CA ILE A 2 -3.62 -32.09 -11.87
C ILE A 2 -2.79 -30.97 -12.55
N LEU A 3 -2.17 -31.25 -13.71
CA LEU A 3 -1.36 -30.26 -14.43
C LEU A 3 -2.12 -29.00 -14.88
N ARG A 4 -3.39 -29.14 -15.30
CA ARG A 4 -4.20 -27.99 -15.71
C ARG A 4 -4.62 -27.14 -14.53
N TYR A 5 -4.96 -27.79 -13.41
CA TYR A 5 -5.34 -27.12 -12.17
C TYR A 5 -4.19 -26.32 -11.56
N ASN A 6 -3.00 -26.92 -11.44
CA ASN A 6 -1.82 -26.24 -10.91
C ASN A 6 -1.45 -25.02 -11.77
N ARG A 7 -1.64 -25.10 -13.08
CA ARG A 7 -1.34 -23.99 -13.99
C ARG A 7 -2.34 -22.84 -13.87
N SER A 8 -3.63 -23.14 -13.67
CA SER A 8 -4.64 -22.09 -13.43
C SER A 8 -4.39 -21.34 -12.12
N GLU A 9 -3.96 -22.02 -11.05
CA GLU A 9 -3.61 -21.34 -9.78
C GLU A 9 -2.43 -20.38 -9.97
N ILE A 10 -1.41 -20.79 -10.73
CA ILE A 10 -0.27 -19.92 -11.04
C ILE A 10 -0.75 -18.66 -11.77
N ILE A 11 -1.63 -18.80 -12.77
CA ILE A 11 -2.15 -17.68 -13.57
C ILE A 11 -2.97 -16.72 -12.73
N GLN A 12 -3.81 -17.22 -11.82
CA GLN A 12 -4.54 -16.37 -10.87
C GLN A 12 -3.57 -15.60 -9.98
N GLY A 13 -2.52 -16.28 -9.50
CA GLY A 13 -1.46 -15.67 -8.69
C GLY A 13 -0.69 -14.55 -9.40
N LEU A 14 -0.62 -14.57 -10.74
CA LEU A 14 0.07 -13.51 -11.50
C LEU A 14 -0.59 -12.15 -11.31
N ARG A 15 -1.93 -12.09 -11.20
CA ARG A 15 -2.67 -10.82 -11.01
C ARG A 15 -2.25 -10.09 -9.74
N TRP A 16 -1.92 -10.86 -8.70
CA TRP A 16 -1.51 -10.38 -7.38
C TRP A 16 -0.02 -10.04 -7.29
N LYS A 17 0.82 -10.70 -8.10
CA LYS A 17 2.28 -10.47 -8.09
C LYS A 17 2.75 -9.38 -9.04
N VAL A 18 2.11 -9.30 -10.20
CA VAL A 18 2.55 -8.47 -11.33
C VAL A 18 1.57 -7.34 -11.61
N GLY A 19 0.29 -7.54 -11.29
CA GLY A 19 -0.76 -6.57 -11.56
C GLY A 19 -1.61 -6.94 -12.80
N PRO A 20 -2.44 -6.00 -13.29
CA PRO A 20 -3.39 -6.26 -14.38
C PRO A 20 -2.71 -6.42 -15.74
N VAL A 21 -1.48 -5.93 -15.89
CA VAL A 21 -0.71 -5.98 -17.15
C VAL A 21 0.48 -6.92 -16.98
N LEU A 22 0.52 -7.97 -17.79
CA LEU A 22 1.64 -8.93 -17.79
C LEU A 22 2.78 -8.45 -18.69
N PRO A 23 4.06 -8.62 -18.29
CA PRO A 23 5.22 -8.43 -19.17
C PRO A 23 5.17 -9.36 -20.37
N GLN A 24 5.76 -8.91 -21.49
CA GLN A 24 5.77 -9.65 -22.76
C GLN A 24 6.36 -11.08 -22.60
N GLU A 25 7.44 -11.23 -21.83
CA GLU A 25 8.08 -12.53 -21.56
C GLU A 25 7.14 -13.56 -20.91
N MET A 26 6.13 -13.09 -20.16
CA MET A 26 5.14 -13.95 -19.53
C MET A 26 3.98 -14.25 -20.48
N GLN A 27 3.57 -13.27 -21.29
CA GLN A 27 2.53 -13.44 -22.31
C GLN A 27 2.95 -14.49 -23.34
N GLU A 28 4.23 -14.50 -23.76
CA GLU A 28 4.76 -15.48 -24.71
C GLU A 28 4.72 -16.94 -24.20
N LYS A 29 4.60 -17.13 -22.87
CA LYS A 29 4.51 -18.45 -22.23
C LYS A 29 3.07 -18.91 -22.00
N LEU A 30 2.08 -18.04 -22.22
CA LEU A 30 0.66 -18.34 -22.06
C LEU A 30 0.07 -18.80 -23.39
N ASN A 31 -0.83 -19.77 -23.32
CA ASN A 31 -1.66 -20.11 -24.48
C ASN A 31 -2.83 -19.12 -24.60
N TYR A 32 -3.43 -19.00 -25.79
CA TYR A 32 -4.55 -18.09 -26.06
C TYR A 32 -5.69 -18.20 -25.03
N SER A 33 -6.10 -19.42 -24.70
CA SER A 33 -7.16 -19.67 -23.72
C SER A 33 -6.80 -19.20 -22.30
N GLU A 34 -5.52 -19.14 -21.97
CA GLU A 34 -5.05 -18.69 -20.66
C GLU A 34 -4.92 -17.19 -20.59
N GLU A 35 -4.53 -16.57 -21.70
CA GLU A 35 -4.53 -15.12 -21.83
C GLU A 35 -5.95 -14.57 -21.71
N GLU A 36 -6.91 -15.20 -22.39
CA GLU A 36 -8.33 -14.89 -22.27
C GLU A 36 -8.84 -15.10 -20.84
N TYR A 37 -8.45 -16.22 -20.21
CA TYR A 37 -8.78 -16.49 -18.81
C TYR A 37 -8.23 -15.42 -17.87
N PHE A 38 -6.97 -15.01 -18.04
CA PHE A 38 -6.33 -13.98 -17.23
C PHE A 38 -7.02 -12.62 -17.39
N LYS A 39 -7.39 -12.24 -18.62
CA LYS A 39 -8.15 -11.01 -18.91
C LYS A 39 -9.50 -11.01 -18.21
N ASN A 40 -10.27 -12.09 -18.35
CA ASN A 40 -11.59 -12.22 -17.72
C ASN A 40 -11.50 -12.21 -16.19
N HIS A 41 -10.51 -12.91 -15.63
CA HIS A 41 -10.24 -12.92 -14.20
C HIS A 41 -9.85 -11.53 -13.67
N SER A 42 -9.00 -10.80 -14.41
CA SER A 42 -8.58 -9.45 -14.03
C SER A 42 -9.75 -8.47 -14.03
N ALA A 43 -10.61 -8.53 -15.06
CA ALA A 43 -11.82 -7.72 -15.13
C ALA A 43 -12.83 -8.03 -14.00
N ALA A 44 -12.98 -9.31 -13.62
CA ALA A 44 -13.83 -9.69 -12.51
C ALA A 44 -13.32 -9.13 -11.16
N ILE A 45 -12.00 -9.14 -10.95
CA ILE A 45 -11.40 -8.53 -9.75
C ILE A 45 -11.62 -7.02 -9.74
N GLU A 46 -11.44 -6.34 -10.87
CA GLU A 46 -11.69 -4.89 -10.98
C GLU A 46 -13.15 -4.53 -10.71
N ALA A 47 -14.10 -5.32 -11.22
CA ALA A 47 -15.52 -5.14 -10.92
C ALA A 47 -15.80 -5.29 -9.42
N TYR A 48 -15.20 -6.29 -8.77
CA TYR A 48 -15.36 -6.51 -7.33
C TYR A 48 -14.77 -5.36 -6.49
N MET A 49 -13.56 -4.90 -6.83
CA MET A 49 -12.94 -3.75 -6.16
C MET A 49 -13.79 -2.49 -6.30
N SER A 50 -14.37 -2.26 -7.48
CA SER A 50 -15.25 -1.12 -7.73
C SER A 50 -16.58 -1.22 -6.98
N GLU A 51 -17.13 -2.42 -6.78
CA GLU A 51 -18.38 -2.62 -6.04
C GLU A 51 -18.20 -2.41 -4.54
N MET A 52 -17.05 -2.84 -4.01
CA MET A 52 -16.72 -2.76 -2.59
C MET A 52 -16.04 -1.44 -2.18
N ASP A 53 -15.73 -0.56 -3.14
CA ASP A 53 -14.93 0.66 -2.93
C ASP A 53 -13.64 0.38 -2.13
N LEU A 54 -13.01 -0.77 -2.43
CA LEU A 54 -11.85 -1.28 -1.72
C LEU A 54 -10.82 -1.80 -2.73
N ASP A 55 -9.60 -1.29 -2.63
CA ASP A 55 -8.47 -1.80 -3.41
C ASP A 55 -7.89 -3.04 -2.71
N LEU A 56 -8.06 -4.20 -3.35
CA LEU A 56 -7.51 -5.48 -2.85
C LEU A 56 -6.04 -5.69 -3.23
N THR A 57 -5.48 -4.84 -4.08
CA THR A 57 -4.11 -4.97 -4.60
C THR A 57 -3.08 -4.27 -3.73
N VAL A 58 -3.54 -3.46 -2.77
CA VAL A 58 -2.74 -2.81 -1.74
C VAL A 58 -2.76 -3.61 -0.43
N ASP A 59 -1.84 -3.30 0.49
CA ASP A 59 -1.87 -3.77 1.88
C ASP A 59 -1.70 -5.28 2.16
N MET A 60 -0.81 -5.97 1.43
CA MET A 60 -0.40 -7.34 1.80
C MET A 60 0.58 -7.41 2.98
N VAL A 61 1.10 -6.27 3.43
CA VAL A 61 1.92 -6.15 4.62
C VAL A 61 1.09 -5.39 5.64
N PRO A 62 0.87 -5.93 6.86
CA PRO A 62 0.19 -5.17 7.90
C PRO A 62 0.88 -3.81 8.03
N PRO A 63 0.13 -2.69 8.08
CA PRO A 63 0.74 -1.38 8.14
C PRO A 63 1.75 -1.38 9.28
N LYS A 64 3.00 -1.00 9.00
CA LYS A 64 3.96 -0.64 10.05
C LYS A 64 3.24 0.29 11.00
N ASP A 65 3.44 0.09 12.31
CA ASP A 65 2.66 0.71 13.38
C ASP A 65 2.10 2.08 12.96
N PRO A 66 0.76 2.28 12.99
CA PRO A 66 0.13 3.49 12.45
C PRO A 66 0.64 4.76 13.13
N TYR A 67 1.32 4.61 14.26
CA TYR A 67 2.00 5.64 15.01
C TYR A 67 3.52 5.50 14.89
N ILE A 68 4.17 6.63 14.62
CA ILE A 68 5.63 6.75 14.59
C ILE A 68 6.10 7.69 15.70
N ARG A 69 7.30 7.43 16.23
CA ARG A 69 8.00 8.37 17.10
C ARG A 69 8.72 9.39 16.22
N VAL A 70 8.44 10.67 16.45
CA VAL A 70 9.07 11.76 15.72
C VAL A 70 9.75 12.73 16.68
N ARG A 71 10.86 13.31 16.23
CA ARG A 71 11.56 14.38 16.92
C ARG A 71 11.40 15.68 16.15
N VAL A 72 11.01 16.73 16.86
CA VAL A 72 10.82 18.06 16.30
C VAL A 72 12.18 18.75 16.14
N LEU A 73 12.49 19.22 14.94
CA LEU A 73 13.76 19.87 14.61
C LEU A 73 13.72 21.39 14.85
N ASP A 74 12.55 22.01 14.67
CA ASP A 74 12.35 23.45 14.86
C ASP A 74 11.01 23.78 15.53
N ASP A 75 10.82 25.00 16.04
CA ASP A 75 9.65 25.33 16.86
C ASP A 75 8.40 25.53 15.98
N ILE A 76 7.46 24.58 16.02
CA ILE A 76 6.25 24.58 15.18
C ILE A 76 5.07 25.21 15.93
N GLY A 77 5.11 25.23 17.26
CA GLY A 77 4.05 25.77 18.12
C GLY A 77 2.93 24.75 18.39
N GLU A 78 1.72 25.25 18.63
CA GLU A 78 0.56 24.40 18.91
C GLU A 78 -0.17 24.02 17.62
N VAL A 79 -0.24 22.72 17.33
CA VAL A 79 -0.91 22.18 16.14
C VAL A 79 -2.15 21.41 16.57
N CYS A 80 -3.28 21.69 15.92
CA CYS A 80 -4.51 20.92 16.08
C CYS A 80 -4.44 19.66 15.21
N LEU A 81 -4.41 18.51 15.85
CA LEU A 81 -4.65 17.19 15.24
C LEU A 81 -6.13 16.85 15.43
N ASP A 82 -6.63 15.80 14.75
CA ASP A 82 -8.06 15.45 14.70
C ASP A 82 -8.79 15.53 16.04
N ASP A 83 -8.19 15.03 17.13
CA ASP A 83 -8.83 14.94 18.44
C ASP A 83 -8.12 15.72 19.56
N HIS A 84 -6.95 16.31 19.31
CA HIS A 84 -6.20 17.05 20.34
C HIS A 84 -5.25 18.11 19.77
N SER A 85 -5.07 19.21 20.51
CA SER A 85 -3.96 20.14 20.25
C SER A 85 -2.70 19.65 20.94
N ILE A 86 -1.58 19.66 20.21
CA ILE A 86 -0.27 19.28 20.75
C ILE A 86 0.71 20.43 20.56
N SER A 87 1.49 20.72 21.60
CA SER A 87 2.58 21.69 21.52
C SER A 87 3.85 20.99 21.02
N LEU A 88 4.31 21.40 19.85
CA LEU A 88 5.50 20.90 19.16
C LEU A 88 6.64 21.89 19.36
N ALA A 89 7.32 21.75 20.50
CA ALA A 89 8.49 22.55 20.85
C ALA A 89 9.75 22.00 20.18
N LYS A 90 10.76 22.85 19.98
CA LYS A 90 12.05 22.41 19.44
C LYS A 90 12.67 21.26 20.25
N HIS A 91 13.08 20.19 19.58
CA HIS A 91 13.68 18.97 20.12
C HIS A 91 12.79 18.10 21.02
N SER A 92 11.48 18.34 21.04
CA SER A 92 10.55 17.43 21.72
C SER A 92 10.34 16.14 20.92
N LEU A 93 9.98 15.08 21.63
CA LEU A 93 9.63 13.77 21.07
C LEU A 93 8.12 13.57 21.18
N HIS A 94 7.48 13.18 20.08
CA HIS A 94 6.05 12.92 20.03
C HIS A 94 5.75 11.59 19.35
N PHE A 95 4.63 10.99 19.75
CA PHE A 95 4.11 9.78 19.12
C PHE A 95 2.85 10.15 18.35
N LEU A 96 2.98 10.23 17.02
CA LEU A 96 1.95 10.74 16.12
C LEU A 96 1.61 9.71 15.07
N ARG A 97 0.40 9.76 14.52
CA ARG A 97 0.07 8.94 13.36
C ARG A 97 0.96 9.33 12.19
N ARG A 98 1.36 8.36 11.38
CA ARG A 98 2.20 8.62 10.21
C ARG A 98 1.59 9.70 9.30
N THR A 99 0.29 9.62 9.04
CA THR A 99 -0.46 10.62 8.25
C THR A 99 -0.32 12.05 8.76
N ASP A 100 -0.29 12.21 10.09
CA ASP A 100 -0.22 13.52 10.74
C ASP A 100 1.21 14.08 10.76
N ALA A 101 2.21 13.20 10.81
CA ALA A 101 3.63 13.57 10.85
C ALA A 101 4.28 13.75 9.46
N GLU A 102 3.81 13.01 8.44
CA GLU A 102 4.27 13.05 7.05
C GLU A 102 4.45 14.48 6.50
N PRO A 103 3.50 15.43 6.66
CA PRO A 103 3.66 16.79 6.13
C PRO A 103 4.81 17.55 6.80
N PHE A 104 5.08 17.31 8.08
CA PHE A 104 6.16 17.99 8.82
C PHE A 104 7.52 17.35 8.54
N ILE A 105 7.57 16.03 8.37
CA ILE A 105 8.77 15.30 7.95
C ILE A 105 9.19 15.74 6.54
N SER A 106 8.23 15.84 5.61
CA SER A 106 8.49 16.30 4.23
C SER A 106 9.02 17.73 4.15
N GLN A 107 8.66 18.58 5.13
CA GLN A 107 9.16 19.95 5.25
C GLN A 107 10.50 20.05 5.99
N GLY A 108 11.04 18.94 6.52
CA GLY A 108 12.26 18.93 7.32
C GLY A 108 12.09 19.53 8.72
N LEU A 109 10.86 19.64 9.21
CA LEU A 109 10.55 20.16 10.56
C LEU A 109 10.56 19.04 11.61
N MET A 110 10.44 17.79 11.20
CA MET A 110 10.49 16.60 12.05
C MET A 110 11.37 15.51 11.45
N GLU A 111 11.97 14.67 12.29
CA GLU A 111 12.68 13.44 11.90
C GLU A 111 12.03 12.21 12.55
N GLU A 112 11.96 11.09 11.83
CA GLU A 112 11.51 9.81 12.41
C GLU A 112 12.61 9.28 13.34
N PHE A 113 12.27 9.11 14.61
CA PHE A 113 13.19 8.58 15.62
C PHE A 113 12.95 7.07 15.78
N LEU A 114 13.78 6.28 15.12
CA LEU A 114 13.84 4.82 15.26
C LEU A 114 14.93 4.50 16.29
N GLU A 115 14.55 3.82 17.37
CA GLU A 115 15.50 3.26 18.36
C GLU A 115 16.08 1.93 17.87
#